data_AF-A0A1D2WY22-F1
#
_entry.id   AF-A0A1D2WY22-F1
#
_cell.length_a   1.000
_cell.length_b   1.000
_cell.length_c   1.000
_cell.angle_alpha   90.00
_cell.angle_beta   90.00
_cell.angle_gamma   90.00
#
_symmetry.space_group_name_H-M   'P 1'
#
loop_
_entity.id
_entity.type
_entity.pdbx_description
1 polymer ?
#
loop_
_entity_poly.entity_id
_entity_poly.type
_entity_poly.pdbx_seq_one_letter_code
_entity_poly.pdbx_strand_id
1 'polypeptide(L)'
;MSKINRKIAIFIAFLTLVVVSGLLIKMPVNTNTSAPESQVAGIYIQFKDGISEPEVKDILQNINMTLNYSMEYDTNTTDERYYIIVDKDNWDIRREISKGMKEEKKEWITTSPAHVISEGDNYVFTVSEQAVQDKKFLAILDKYNIKVKKFTWCEIHFENPDGSRYVIQEKNAKRIKNELEQNENIFTVDFSYIYPPYDPTTKETVL
;
A
#
# COMPACT_ATOMS: atom_id res chain seq x y z
N MET A 1 -56.13 -6.35 46.27
CA MET A 1 -55.36 -7.29 45.41
C MET A 1 -54.22 -6.66 44.60
N SER A 2 -53.99 -5.33 44.58
CA SER A 2 -52.94 -4.73 43.72
C SER A 2 -51.50 -4.79 44.29
N LYS A 3 -51.31 -4.77 45.62
CA LYS A 3 -49.98 -4.75 46.25
C LYS A 3 -49.21 -6.08 46.13
N ILE A 4 -49.90 -7.22 46.20
CA ILE A 4 -49.28 -8.55 46.11
C ILE A 4 -48.83 -8.83 44.67
N ASN A 5 -49.67 -8.50 43.68
CA ASN A 5 -49.34 -8.68 42.26
C ASN A 5 -48.17 -7.80 41.82
N ARG A 6 -48.04 -6.58 42.38
CA ARG A 6 -46.88 -5.70 42.12
C ARG A 6 -45.58 -6.25 42.70
N LYS A 7 -45.60 -6.84 43.92
CA LYS A 7 -44.40 -7.45 44.51
C LYS A 7 -43.95 -8.69 43.74
N ILE A 8 -44.90 -9.51 43.28
CA ILE A 8 -44.63 -10.68 42.45
C ILE A 8 -44.04 -10.26 41.10
N ALA A 9 -44.59 -9.22 40.46
CA ALA A 9 -44.06 -8.70 39.20
C ALA A 9 -42.62 -8.17 39.32
N ILE A 10 -42.30 -7.45 40.40
CA ILE A 10 -40.93 -6.95 40.65
C ILE A 10 -39.97 -8.11 40.88
N PHE A 11 -40.40 -9.14 41.62
CA PHE A 11 -39.57 -10.32 41.89
C PHE A 11 -39.30 -11.14 40.62
N ILE A 12 -40.29 -11.30 39.74
CA ILE A 12 -40.13 -11.95 38.43
C ILE A 12 -39.17 -11.15 37.55
N ALA A 13 -39.31 -9.81 37.50
CA ALA A 13 -38.42 -8.95 36.73
C ALA A 13 -36.97 -8.98 37.25
N PHE A 14 -36.78 -9.13 38.56
CA PHE A 14 -35.45 -9.29 39.15
C PHE A 14 -34.83 -10.65 38.79
N LEU A 15 -35.63 -11.72 38.85
CA LEU A 15 -35.18 -13.07 38.45
C LEU A 15 -34.78 -13.14 36.98
N THR A 16 -35.55 -12.52 36.08
CA THR A 16 -35.18 -12.45 34.66
C THR A 16 -33.89 -11.64 34.45
N LEU A 17 -33.71 -10.53 35.17
CA LEU A 17 -32.48 -9.74 35.11
C LEU A 17 -31.25 -10.55 35.55
N VAL A 18 -31.37 -11.32 36.64
CA VAL A 18 -30.29 -12.19 37.15
C VAL A 18 -29.95 -13.32 36.17
N VAL A 19 -30.95 -13.92 35.53
CA VAL A 19 -30.73 -14.96 34.51
C VAL A 19 -30.05 -14.38 33.27
N VAL A 20 -30.49 -13.20 32.79
CA VAL A 20 -29.88 -12.51 31.65
C VAL A 20 -28.43 -12.09 31.95
N SER A 21 -28.17 -11.55 33.14
CA SER A 21 -26.80 -11.18 33.54
C SER A 21 -25.91 -12.40 33.77
N GLY A 22 -26.44 -13.50 34.31
CA GLY A 22 -25.73 -14.78 34.39
C GLY A 22 -25.41 -15.41 33.03
N LEU A 23 -26.30 -15.22 32.04
CA LEU A 23 -26.06 -15.61 30.64
C LEU A 23 -24.96 -14.76 29.98
N LEU A 24 -24.89 -13.46 30.30
CA LEU A 24 -23.84 -12.57 29.79
C LEU A 24 -22.45 -12.86 30.40
N ILE A 25 -22.37 -13.28 31.67
CA ILE A 25 -21.11 -13.65 32.33
C ILE A 25 -20.55 -15.00 31.81
N LYS A 26 -21.42 -15.86 31.23
CA LYS A 26 -21.04 -17.17 30.69
C LYS A 26 -20.67 -17.19 29.21
N MET A 27 -20.69 -16.06 28.51
CA MET A 27 -19.99 -16.01 27.23
C MET A 27 -18.49 -16.12 27.55
N PRO A 28 -17.78 -17.14 27.04
CA PRO A 28 -16.33 -17.08 27.07
C PRO A 28 -15.98 -15.77 26.37
N VAL A 29 -15.43 -14.83 27.13
CA VAL A 29 -14.67 -13.74 26.53
C VAL A 29 -13.61 -14.47 25.74
N ASN A 30 -13.83 -14.58 24.43
CA ASN A 30 -12.85 -15.09 23.48
C ASN A 30 -11.67 -14.14 23.62
N THR A 31 -10.76 -14.49 24.52
CA THR A 31 -9.51 -13.77 24.74
C THR A 31 -8.72 -13.93 23.46
N ASN A 32 -8.84 -12.90 22.61
CA ASN A 32 -7.87 -12.52 21.59
C ASN A 32 -7.19 -13.69 20.89
N THR A 33 -7.93 -14.45 20.08
CA THR A 33 -7.28 -14.95 18.86
C THR A 33 -7.19 -13.74 17.95
N SER A 34 -6.12 -12.94 18.12
CA SER A 34 -5.69 -12.02 17.07
C SER A 34 -5.72 -12.81 15.77
N ALA A 35 -6.35 -12.26 14.72
CA ALA A 35 -6.17 -12.83 13.39
C ALA A 35 -4.65 -13.05 13.17
N PRO A 36 -4.24 -14.17 12.54
CA PRO A 36 -2.83 -14.39 12.26
C PRO A 36 -2.31 -13.18 11.52
N GLU A 37 -1.22 -12.59 12.02
CA GLU A 37 -0.61 -11.41 11.42
C GLU A 37 -0.21 -11.74 9.97
N SER A 38 -0.53 -10.83 9.03
CA SER A 38 -0.17 -11.04 7.62
C SER A 38 1.33 -11.25 7.49
N GLN A 39 1.72 -12.12 6.57
CA GLN A 39 3.11 -12.45 6.31
C GLN A 39 3.58 -11.80 5.02
N VAL A 40 4.70 -11.10 5.09
CA VAL A 40 5.30 -10.36 3.97
C VAL A 40 6.50 -11.16 3.46
N ALA A 41 6.46 -11.52 2.17
CA ALA A 41 7.50 -12.29 1.50
C ALA A 41 8.55 -11.42 0.80
N GLY A 42 8.23 -10.16 0.56
CA GLY A 42 9.15 -9.22 -0.06
C GLY A 42 8.69 -7.78 0.02
N ILE A 43 9.55 -6.87 -0.45
CA ILE A 43 9.31 -5.44 -0.48
C ILE A 43 9.64 -4.91 -1.87
N TYR A 44 8.70 -4.18 -2.47
CA TYR A 44 8.92 -3.41 -3.68
C TYR A 44 9.29 -1.98 -3.31
N ILE A 45 10.34 -1.45 -3.93
CA ILE A 45 10.83 -0.11 -3.67
C ILE A 45 10.88 0.66 -4.99
N GLN A 46 10.15 1.77 -5.03
CA GLN A 46 10.11 2.68 -6.17
C GLN A 46 11.11 3.81 -5.95
N PHE A 47 12.25 3.77 -6.64
CA PHE A 47 13.26 4.81 -6.58
C PHE A 47 13.10 5.88 -7.68
N LYS A 48 13.64 7.05 -7.39
CA LYS A 48 13.84 8.15 -8.34
C LYS A 48 14.75 7.75 -9.50
N ASP A 49 14.65 8.55 -10.55
CA ASP A 49 15.40 8.34 -11.79
C ASP A 49 16.89 8.55 -11.59
N GLY A 50 17.69 7.66 -12.19
CA GLY A 50 19.14 7.76 -12.20
C GLY A 50 19.84 7.18 -10.97
N ILE A 51 19.12 6.60 -10.00
CA ILE A 51 19.80 5.85 -8.92
C ILE A 51 20.54 4.65 -9.49
N SER A 52 21.72 4.34 -8.96
CA SER A 52 22.51 3.17 -9.37
C SER A 52 22.35 1.97 -8.42
N GLU A 53 22.63 0.76 -8.90
CA GLU A 53 22.57 -0.45 -8.07
C GLU A 53 23.48 -0.37 -6.80
N PRO A 54 24.72 0.18 -6.86
CA PRO A 54 25.51 0.40 -5.65
C PRO A 54 24.85 1.35 -4.65
N GLU A 55 24.28 2.46 -5.11
CA GLU A 55 23.57 3.40 -4.22
C GLU A 55 22.35 2.74 -3.55
N VAL A 56 21.60 1.91 -4.29
CA VAL A 56 20.52 1.11 -3.70
C VAL A 56 21.07 0.18 -2.63
N LYS A 57 22.18 -0.54 -2.89
CA LYS A 57 22.80 -1.43 -1.90
C LYS A 57 23.24 -0.68 -0.65
N ASP A 58 23.83 0.50 -0.81
CA ASP A 58 24.24 1.35 0.31
C ASP A 58 23.03 1.80 1.14
N ILE A 59 21.92 2.19 0.50
CA ILE A 59 20.67 2.52 1.20
C ILE A 59 20.18 1.32 2.00
N LEU A 60 20.13 0.12 1.41
CA LEU A 60 19.63 -1.08 2.07
C LEU A 60 20.53 -1.55 3.21
N GLN A 61 21.86 -1.41 3.09
CA GLN A 61 22.81 -1.73 4.16
C GLN A 61 22.67 -0.83 5.39
N ASN A 62 22.17 0.40 5.20
CA ASN A 62 21.93 1.34 6.29
C ASN A 62 20.61 1.08 7.02
N ILE A 63 19.73 0.23 6.49
CA ILE A 63 18.53 -0.23 7.18
C ILE A 63 18.92 -1.33 8.15
N ASN A 64 18.37 -1.30 9.37
CA ASN A 64 18.65 -2.31 10.38
C ASN A 64 17.91 -3.63 10.11
N MET A 65 18.32 -4.34 9.05
CA MET A 65 17.80 -5.66 8.66
C MET A 65 18.59 -6.76 9.36
N THR A 66 17.89 -7.60 10.14
CA THR A 66 18.48 -8.72 10.87
C THR A 66 18.54 -10.02 10.05
N LEU A 67 17.96 -10.02 8.85
CA LEU A 67 17.83 -11.19 7.98
C LEU A 67 18.63 -10.96 6.70
N ASN A 68 19.11 -12.06 6.11
CA ASN A 68 19.64 -12.03 4.77
C ASN A 68 18.53 -11.69 3.77
N TYR A 69 18.91 -11.09 2.66
CA TYR A 69 17.98 -10.80 1.57
C TYR A 69 18.70 -10.88 0.22
N SER A 70 17.94 -11.23 -0.81
CA SER A 70 18.31 -10.96 -2.20
C SER A 70 17.57 -9.74 -2.72
N MET A 71 18.18 -9.09 -3.71
CA MET A 71 17.63 -7.91 -4.36
C MET A 71 17.67 -8.10 -5.87
N GLU A 72 16.55 -7.84 -6.52
CA GLU A 72 16.46 -7.67 -7.98
C GLU A 72 16.40 -6.17 -8.28
N TYR A 73 17.27 -5.70 -9.18
CA TYR A 73 17.45 -4.29 -9.51
C TYR A 73 16.87 -3.93 -10.88
N ASP A 74 16.24 -2.76 -10.98
CA ASP A 74 15.58 -2.24 -12.20
C ASP A 74 14.63 -3.27 -12.82
N THR A 75 13.75 -3.81 -11.98
CA THR A 75 12.78 -4.82 -12.40
C THR A 75 11.69 -4.17 -13.27
N ASN A 76 11.28 -4.86 -14.33
CA ASN A 76 10.16 -4.44 -15.17
C ASN A 76 8.85 -5.08 -14.69
N THR A 77 8.68 -5.30 -13.38
CA THR A 77 7.55 -6.06 -12.81
C THR A 77 6.25 -5.27 -12.79
N THR A 78 6.30 -3.96 -13.04
CA THR A 78 5.13 -3.07 -13.08
C THR A 78 5.06 -2.27 -14.37
N ASP A 79 3.83 -1.94 -14.77
CA ASP A 79 3.55 -1.05 -15.90
C ASP A 79 3.86 0.43 -15.56
N GLU A 80 4.10 0.75 -14.30
CA GLU A 80 4.49 2.08 -13.81
C GLU A 80 5.98 2.34 -13.96
N ARG A 81 6.44 2.48 -15.21
CA ARG A 81 7.87 2.65 -15.53
C ARG A 81 8.32 4.09 -15.66
N TYR A 82 7.43 4.97 -16.10
CA TYR A 82 7.76 6.35 -16.41
C TYR A 82 6.94 7.31 -15.57
N TYR A 83 7.50 8.48 -15.32
CA TYR A 83 6.79 9.54 -14.63
C TYR A 83 7.22 10.93 -15.09
N ILE A 84 6.40 11.90 -14.72
CA ILE A 84 6.73 13.33 -14.76
C ILE A 84 6.51 13.93 -13.38
N ILE A 85 7.27 14.98 -13.08
CA ILE A 85 7.08 15.79 -11.89
C ILE A 85 6.47 17.11 -12.35
N VAL A 86 5.33 17.48 -11.77
CA VAL A 86 4.58 18.68 -12.13
C VAL A 86 4.31 19.48 -10.87
N ASP A 87 4.65 20.77 -10.90
CA ASP A 87 4.32 21.72 -9.84
C ASP A 87 2.80 21.69 -9.56
N LYS A 88 2.44 21.64 -8.26
CA LYS A 88 1.04 21.56 -7.81
C LYS A 88 0.20 22.73 -8.31
N ASP A 89 0.80 23.91 -8.44
CA ASP A 89 0.16 25.16 -8.84
C ASP A 89 0.18 25.38 -10.37
N ASN A 90 0.93 24.58 -11.12
CA ASN A 90 0.94 24.65 -12.58
C ASN A 90 -0.31 23.98 -13.19
N TRP A 91 -1.43 24.70 -13.11
CA TRP A 91 -2.71 24.22 -13.61
C TRP A 91 -2.78 24.17 -15.14
N ASP A 92 -1.96 24.97 -15.83
CA ASP A 92 -2.02 25.10 -17.28
C ASP A 92 -1.55 23.82 -17.98
N ILE A 93 -0.40 23.26 -17.58
CA ILE A 93 0.05 21.99 -18.16
C ILE A 93 -0.93 20.86 -17.88
N ARG A 94 -1.49 20.79 -16.67
CA ARG A 94 -2.49 19.76 -16.30
C ARG A 94 -3.72 19.85 -17.20
N ARG A 95 -4.15 21.07 -17.52
CA ARG A 95 -5.25 21.33 -18.46
C ARG A 95 -4.89 20.92 -19.88
N GLU A 96 -3.68 21.23 -20.35
CA GLU A 96 -3.22 20.86 -21.70
C GLU A 96 -3.08 19.35 -21.88
N ILE A 97 -2.49 18.65 -20.91
CA ILE A 97 -2.42 17.17 -20.89
C ILE A 97 -3.85 16.60 -20.91
N SER A 98 -4.74 17.09 -20.04
CA SER A 98 -6.14 16.62 -19.98
C SER A 98 -6.90 16.86 -21.29
N LYS A 99 -6.68 18.01 -21.94
CA LYS A 99 -7.26 18.32 -23.24
C LYS A 99 -6.70 17.41 -24.32
N GLY A 100 -5.38 17.23 -24.35
CA GLY A 100 -4.70 16.35 -25.29
C GLY A 100 -5.19 14.90 -25.20
N MET A 101 -5.31 14.35 -23.98
CA MET A 101 -5.86 13.00 -23.76
C MET A 101 -7.29 12.84 -24.31
N LYS A 102 -8.15 13.85 -24.13
CA LYS A 102 -9.53 13.85 -24.67
C LYS A 102 -9.57 13.91 -26.19
N GLU A 103 -8.74 14.74 -26.80
CA GLU A 103 -8.70 14.92 -28.26
C GLU A 103 -8.12 13.69 -28.96
N GLU A 104 -7.03 13.13 -28.42
CA GLU A 104 -6.36 11.97 -28.99
C GLU A 104 -7.02 10.64 -28.59
N LYS A 105 -7.94 10.66 -27.61
CA LYS A 105 -8.53 9.46 -26.98
C LYS A 105 -7.47 8.49 -26.47
N LYS A 106 -6.43 9.03 -25.83
CA LYS A 106 -5.31 8.28 -25.26
C LYS A 106 -5.17 8.58 -23.79
N GLU A 107 -4.75 7.57 -23.03
CA GLU A 107 -4.43 7.69 -21.62
C GLU A 107 -2.92 7.90 -21.48
N TRP A 108 -2.51 9.16 -21.34
CA TRP A 108 -1.09 9.50 -21.18
C TRP A 108 -0.64 9.39 -19.72
N ILE A 109 -1.49 9.80 -18.79
CA ILE A 109 -1.26 9.69 -17.34
C ILE A 109 -2.04 8.50 -16.82
N THR A 110 -1.37 7.57 -16.14
CA THR A 110 -1.99 6.36 -15.59
C THR A 110 -2.28 6.48 -14.10
N THR A 111 -1.71 7.48 -13.42
CA THR A 111 -1.96 7.69 -11.98
C THR A 111 -3.40 8.08 -11.75
N SER A 112 -4.07 7.32 -10.88
CA SER A 112 -5.35 7.76 -10.34
C SER A 112 -5.15 9.02 -9.49
N PRO A 113 -6.06 10.01 -9.57
CA PRO A 113 -6.03 11.20 -8.70
C PRO A 113 -5.97 10.88 -7.20
N ALA A 114 -6.46 9.71 -6.78
CA ALA A 114 -6.43 9.26 -5.39
C ALA A 114 -5.05 8.75 -4.93
N HIS A 115 -4.15 8.43 -5.87
CA HIS A 115 -2.84 7.82 -5.61
C HIS A 115 -1.70 8.71 -6.11
N VAL A 116 -1.95 10.01 -6.25
CA VAL A 116 -0.91 10.95 -6.69
C VAL A 116 0.13 11.09 -5.59
N ILE A 117 1.37 10.72 -5.90
CA ILE A 117 2.50 10.88 -5.01
C ILE A 117 2.82 12.38 -4.90
N SER A 118 2.92 12.86 -3.67
CA SER A 118 3.33 14.24 -3.36
C SER A 118 4.81 14.28 -3.05
N GLU A 119 5.54 15.13 -3.75
CA GLU A 119 6.98 15.35 -3.54
C GLU A 119 7.20 16.85 -3.28
N GLY A 120 7.21 17.25 -2.00
CA GLY A 120 7.23 18.66 -1.62
C GLY A 120 6.04 19.42 -2.23
N ASP A 121 6.32 20.45 -3.02
CA ASP A 121 5.32 21.25 -3.74
C ASP A 121 4.99 20.73 -5.15
N ASN A 122 5.34 19.47 -5.43
CA ASN A 122 5.08 18.83 -6.72
C ASN A 122 4.16 17.61 -6.58
N TYR A 123 3.54 17.26 -7.71
CA TYR A 123 2.90 15.98 -7.93
C TYR A 123 3.72 15.14 -8.90
N VAL A 124 3.89 13.87 -8.55
CA VAL A 124 4.49 12.86 -9.42
C VAL A 124 3.35 12.12 -10.11
N PHE A 125 3.39 12.11 -11.44
CA PHE A 125 2.43 11.39 -12.25
C PHE A 125 3.12 10.29 -13.03
N THR A 126 2.69 9.05 -12.82
CA THR A 126 2.97 7.90 -13.67
C THR A 126 2.43 8.13 -15.09
N VAL A 127 3.26 7.78 -16.06
CA VAL A 127 3.05 8.00 -17.49
C VAL A 127 3.03 6.65 -18.19
N SER A 128 2.08 6.46 -19.11
CA SER A 128 1.99 5.22 -19.88
C SER A 128 3.19 5.09 -20.84
N GLU A 129 3.63 3.86 -21.10
CA GLU A 129 4.74 3.62 -22.05
C GLU A 129 4.45 4.18 -23.45
N GLN A 130 3.18 4.17 -23.87
CA GLN A 130 2.75 4.75 -25.15
C GLN A 130 2.95 6.27 -25.19
N ALA A 131 2.72 6.97 -24.08
CA ALA A 131 2.85 8.42 -24.01
C ALA A 131 4.29 8.89 -24.17
N VAL A 132 5.27 8.10 -23.73
CA VAL A 132 6.71 8.42 -23.88
C VAL A 132 7.14 8.54 -25.35
N GLN A 133 6.36 7.96 -26.27
CA GLN A 133 6.59 8.06 -27.72
C GLN A 133 5.57 8.97 -28.43
N ASP A 134 4.62 9.55 -27.70
CA ASP A 134 3.56 10.38 -28.26
C ASP A 134 4.07 11.81 -28.50
N LYS A 135 4.17 12.21 -29.77
CA LYS A 135 4.70 13.52 -30.17
C LYS A 135 3.92 14.70 -29.58
N LYS A 136 2.60 14.58 -29.42
CA LYS A 136 1.77 15.66 -28.91
C LYS A 136 1.95 15.79 -27.40
N PHE A 137 2.01 14.68 -26.69
CA PHE A 137 2.36 14.67 -25.27
C PHE A 137 3.75 15.28 -25.03
N LEU A 138 4.76 14.81 -25.75
CA LEU A 138 6.13 15.31 -25.62
C LEU A 138 6.24 16.80 -25.96
N ALA A 139 5.51 17.29 -26.96
CA ALA A 139 5.47 18.72 -27.29
C ALA A 139 4.85 19.57 -26.18
N ILE A 140 3.83 19.05 -25.48
CA ILE A 140 3.29 19.71 -24.28
C ILE A 140 4.38 19.76 -23.21
N LEU A 141 5.04 18.64 -22.90
CA LEU A 141 6.08 18.64 -21.86
C LEU A 141 7.24 19.59 -22.17
N ASP A 142 7.71 19.63 -23.42
CA ASP A 142 8.79 20.51 -23.89
C ASP A 142 8.45 21.99 -23.69
N LYS A 143 7.21 22.40 -24.01
CA LYS A 143 6.70 23.76 -23.78
C LYS A 143 6.84 24.21 -22.32
N TYR A 144 6.70 23.28 -21.37
CA TYR A 144 6.81 23.55 -19.93
C TYR A 144 8.17 23.14 -19.34
N ASN A 145 9.14 22.75 -20.18
CA ASN A 145 10.46 22.26 -19.77
C ASN A 145 10.38 21.09 -18.76
N ILE A 146 9.38 20.22 -18.92
CA ILE A 146 9.22 19.02 -18.10
C ILE A 146 9.85 17.84 -18.82
N LYS A 147 10.60 17.03 -18.08
CA LYS A 147 11.23 15.81 -18.58
C LYS A 147 10.46 14.59 -18.10
N VAL A 148 10.25 13.64 -19.00
CA VAL A 148 9.89 12.28 -18.62
C VAL A 148 11.10 11.64 -17.95
N LYS A 149 10.86 10.99 -16.82
CA LYS A 149 11.83 10.27 -16.01
C LYS A 149 11.43 8.79 -15.92
N LYS A 150 12.39 7.90 -15.63
CA LYS A 150 12.13 6.48 -15.42
C LYS A 150 12.24 6.15 -13.93
N PHE A 151 11.30 5.38 -13.37
CA PHE A 151 11.52 4.81 -12.04
C PHE A 151 12.55 3.69 -12.11
N THR A 152 13.27 3.49 -11.03
CA THR A 152 14.02 2.26 -10.79
C THR A 152 13.27 1.45 -9.75
N TRP A 153 12.70 0.32 -10.16
CA TRP A 153 12.04 -0.60 -9.25
C TRP A 153 13.02 -1.64 -8.75
N CYS A 154 13.09 -1.80 -7.43
CA CYS A 154 13.84 -2.88 -6.82
C CYS A 154 12.90 -3.76 -6.02
N GLU A 155 13.10 -5.07 -6.09
CA GLU A 155 12.38 -6.04 -5.27
C GLU A 155 13.36 -6.72 -4.32
N ILE A 156 12.99 -6.75 -3.04
CA ILE A 156 13.74 -7.43 -1.99
C ILE A 156 12.97 -8.66 -1.55
N HIS A 157 13.67 -9.77 -1.43
CA HIS A 157 13.14 -11.01 -0.86
C HIS A 157 13.96 -11.42 0.35
N PHE A 158 13.28 -11.77 1.43
CA PHE A 158 13.94 -12.23 2.65
C PHE A 158 14.40 -13.68 2.49
N GLU A 159 15.52 -14.02 3.12
CA GLU A 159 16.14 -15.33 3.01
C GLU A 159 16.50 -15.92 4.37
N ASN A 160 16.35 -17.24 4.47
CA ASN A 160 16.93 -18.03 5.54
C ASN A 160 18.46 -18.12 5.38
N PRO A 161 19.21 -18.55 6.42
CA PRO A 161 20.66 -18.76 6.32
C PRO A 161 21.09 -19.74 5.22
N ASP A 162 20.20 -20.62 4.76
CA ASP A 162 20.43 -21.56 3.67
C ASP A 162 20.09 -21.00 2.27
N GLY A 163 19.67 -19.73 2.18
CA GLY A 163 19.30 -19.04 0.94
C GLY A 163 17.87 -19.30 0.47
N SER A 164 17.07 -20.09 1.19
CA SER A 164 15.66 -20.29 0.86
C SER A 164 14.80 -19.07 1.20
N ARG A 165 13.71 -18.85 0.45
CA ARG A 165 12.77 -17.73 0.68
C ARG A 165 12.21 -17.77 2.11
N TYR A 166 12.15 -16.61 2.74
CA TYR A 166 11.61 -16.40 4.07
C TYR A 166 10.48 -15.35 4.05
N VAL A 167 9.59 -15.43 5.04
CA VAL A 167 8.51 -14.45 5.24
C VAL A 167 8.68 -13.79 6.59
N ILE A 168 8.50 -12.48 6.63
CA ILE A 168 8.56 -11.69 7.87
C ILE A 168 7.14 -11.31 8.33
N GLN A 169 7.00 -11.06 9.63
CA GLN A 169 5.78 -10.46 10.17
C GLN A 169 5.57 -9.05 9.62
N GLU A 170 4.32 -8.68 9.35
CA GLU A 170 3.95 -7.36 8.83
C GLU A 170 4.48 -6.21 9.70
N LYS A 171 4.52 -6.37 11.02
CA LYS A 171 5.15 -5.38 11.93
C LYS A 171 6.60 -5.10 11.59
N ASN A 172 7.38 -6.14 11.27
CA ASN A 172 8.80 -5.97 10.90
C ASN A 172 8.92 -5.34 9.51
N ALA A 173 8.04 -5.70 8.58
CA ALA A 173 7.97 -5.10 7.24
C ALA A 173 7.63 -3.60 7.31
N LYS A 174 6.65 -3.23 8.14
CA LYS A 174 6.27 -1.82 8.42
C LYS A 174 7.41 -0.99 8.97
N ARG A 175 8.22 -1.55 9.87
CA ARG A 175 9.43 -0.88 10.35
C ARG A 175 10.40 -0.59 9.20
N ILE A 176 10.71 -1.61 8.39
CA ILE A 176 11.63 -1.47 7.24
C ILE A 176 11.09 -0.43 6.25
N LYS A 177 9.80 -0.48 5.91
CA LYS A 177 9.13 0.50 5.07
C LYS A 177 9.29 1.92 5.59
N ASN A 178 9.01 2.15 6.88
CA ASN A 178 9.10 3.48 7.46
C ASN A 178 10.54 4.04 7.43
N GLU A 179 11.56 3.18 7.62
CA GLU A 179 12.97 3.58 7.52
C GLU A 179 13.35 3.91 6.08
N LEU A 180 12.92 3.10 5.11
CA LEU A 180 13.16 3.34 3.68
C LEU A 180 12.49 4.62 3.17
N GLU A 181 11.25 4.89 3.58
CA GLU A 181 10.50 6.08 3.16
C GLU A 181 11.07 7.41 3.72
N GLN A 182 12.06 7.35 4.63
CA GLN A 182 12.82 8.55 5.01
C GLN A 182 13.88 8.93 3.97
N ASN A 183 14.22 8.04 3.05
CA ASN A 183 15.22 8.29 2.03
C ASN A 183 14.66 9.19 0.92
N GLU A 184 15.35 10.29 0.63
CA GLU A 184 14.90 11.24 -0.39
C GLU A 184 14.86 10.68 -1.81
N ASN A 185 15.53 9.57 -2.09
CA ASN A 185 15.50 8.92 -3.41
C ASN A 185 14.37 7.90 -3.57
N ILE A 186 13.54 7.68 -2.56
CA ILE A 186 12.43 6.73 -2.60
C ILE A 186 11.11 7.49 -2.69
N PHE A 187 10.25 7.08 -3.61
CA PHE A 187 8.87 7.59 -3.70
C PHE A 187 7.90 6.76 -2.88
N THR A 188 7.95 5.44 -3.07
CA THR A 188 6.97 4.51 -2.50
C THR A 188 7.65 3.20 -2.13
N VAL A 189 7.14 2.56 -1.08
CA VAL A 189 7.53 1.22 -0.66
C VAL A 189 6.28 0.38 -0.45
N ASP A 190 6.19 -0.76 -1.14
CA ASP A 190 5.04 -1.66 -1.08
C ASP A 190 5.42 -3.06 -0.63
N PHE A 191 4.45 -3.79 -0.08
CA PHE A 191 4.67 -5.15 0.41
C PHE A 191 4.21 -6.20 -0.59
N SER A 192 5.07 -7.20 -0.80
CA SER A 192 4.71 -8.45 -1.46
C SER A 192 4.22 -9.43 -0.39
N TYR A 193 2.92 -9.70 -0.37
CA TYR A 193 2.32 -10.68 0.55
C TYR A 193 2.25 -12.05 -0.13
N ILE A 194 2.55 -13.11 0.64
CA ILE A 194 2.03 -14.43 0.28
C ILE A 194 0.61 -14.46 0.83
N TYR A 195 -0.37 -14.42 -0.08
CA TYR A 195 -1.73 -14.76 0.32
C TYR A 195 -1.69 -16.20 0.85
N PRO A 196 -2.14 -16.47 2.10
CA PRO A 196 -2.42 -17.84 2.47
C PRO A 196 -3.41 -18.41 1.44
N PRO A 197 -3.35 -19.71 1.09
CA PRO A 197 -4.33 -20.27 0.18
C PRO A 197 -5.73 -19.91 0.71
N TYR A 198 -6.56 -19.35 -0.17
CA TYR A 198 -7.99 -19.12 0.07
C TYR A 198 -8.57 -20.32 0.81
N ASP A 199 -9.08 -20.11 2.03
CA ASP A 199 -9.77 -21.15 2.80
C ASP A 199 -11.25 -21.17 2.36
N PRO A 200 -11.68 -22.16 1.55
CA PRO A 200 -13.06 -22.28 1.11
C PRO A 200 -14.05 -22.60 2.26
N THR A 201 -13.58 -22.78 3.50
CA THR A 201 -14.46 -23.05 4.65
C THR A 201 -15.05 -21.79 5.30
N THR A 202 -14.61 -20.59 4.87
CA THR A 202 -15.26 -19.33 5.23
C THR A 202 -16.62 -19.23 4.54
N LYS A 203 -17.65 -19.85 5.13
CA LYS A 203 -19.03 -19.71 4.68
C LYS A 203 -19.45 -18.25 4.88
N GLU A 204 -19.57 -17.52 3.78
CA GLU A 204 -20.36 -16.29 3.73
C GLU A 204 -21.73 -16.59 4.32
N THR A 205 -21.99 -16.08 5.51
CA THR A 205 -23.34 -16.06 6.06
C THR A 205 -24.02 -14.85 5.44
N VAL A 206 -24.62 -15.07 4.28
CA VAL A 206 -25.52 -14.12 3.64
C VAL A 206 -26.81 -14.09 4.47
N LEU A 207 -27.14 -12.91 5.00
CA LEU A 207 -28.43 -12.57 5.59
C LEU A 207 -29.49 -12.37 4.49
#